data_AF-A0A450XBZ6-F1
#
_entry.id   AF-A0A450XBZ6-F1
#
_cell.length_a   1.000
_cell.length_b   1.000
_cell.length_c   1.000
_cell.angle_alpha   90.00
_cell.angle_beta   90.00
_cell.angle_gamma   90.00
#
_symmetry.space_group_name_H-M   'P 1'
#
loop_
_entity.id
_entity.type
_entity.pdbx_description
1 polymer ?
#
loop_
_entity_poly.entity_id
_entity_poly.type
_entity_poly.pdbx_seq_one_letter_code
_entity_poly.pdbx_strand_id
1 'polypeptide(L)'
;MIEPHDRRLALGLIREAIDAGASCKKACEILDVDERAARRWRRQLQAGNGLQDRRGESGGARVPANKLTEEEKARIIEVCNRGEYQSSAPSQIVPRLADTGVYIA
;
A
#
# COMPACT_ATOMS: atom_id res chain seq x y z
N MET A 1 -8.19 -9.00 -2.35
CA MET A 1 -7.51 -8.38 -3.52
C MET A 1 -7.67 -9.35 -4.67
N ILE A 2 -8.04 -8.92 -5.89
CA ILE A 2 -8.28 -9.87 -7.00
C ILE A 2 -6.93 -10.39 -7.50
N GLU A 3 -6.77 -11.71 -7.53
CA GLU A 3 -5.54 -12.38 -7.96
C GLU A 3 -5.27 -12.15 -9.46
N PRO A 4 -4.00 -12.18 -9.93
CA PRO A 4 -3.67 -11.92 -11.34
C PRO A 4 -4.35 -12.88 -12.32
N HIS A 5 -4.59 -14.13 -11.89
CA HIS A 5 -5.34 -15.12 -12.65
C HIS A 5 -6.80 -14.70 -12.83
N ASP A 6 -7.46 -14.32 -11.73
CA ASP A 6 -8.86 -13.89 -11.73
C ASP A 6 -9.05 -12.60 -12.55
N ARG A 7 -8.08 -11.68 -12.53
CA ARG A 7 -8.09 -10.48 -13.40
C ARG A 7 -8.09 -10.87 -14.88
N ARG A 8 -7.33 -11.90 -15.25
CA ARG A 8 -7.27 -12.39 -16.64
C ARG A 8 -8.60 -13.03 -17.04
N LEU A 9 -9.16 -13.86 -16.18
CA LEU A 9 -10.45 -14.50 -16.39
C LEU A 9 -11.56 -13.44 -16.54
N ALA A 10 -11.63 -12.48 -15.63
CA ALA A 10 -12.60 -11.39 -15.67
C ALA A 10 -12.51 -10.58 -16.96
N LEU A 11 -11.29 -10.24 -17.43
CA LEU A 11 -11.12 -9.55 -18.71
C LEU A 11 -11.57 -10.38 -19.92
N GLY A 12 -11.40 -11.71 -19.87
CA GLY A 12 -11.92 -12.63 -20.88
C GLY A 12 -13.44 -12.64 -20.93
N LEU A 13 -14.09 -12.82 -19.78
CA LEU A 13 -15.55 -12.83 -19.66
C LEU A 13 -16.17 -11.48 -20.05
N ILE A 14 -15.54 -10.37 -19.65
CA ILE A 14 -15.98 -9.02 -20.06
C ILE A 14 -15.90 -8.87 -21.59
N ARG A 15 -14.84 -9.40 -22.22
CA ARG A 15 -14.68 -9.34 -23.67
C ARG A 15 -15.76 -10.17 -24.38
N GLU A 16 -15.97 -11.41 -23.93
CA GLU A 16 -17.01 -12.29 -24.47
C GLU A 16 -18.40 -11.64 -24.39
N ALA A 17 -18.74 -11.05 -23.24
CA ALA A 17 -20.00 -10.34 -23.07
C ALA A 17 -20.13 -9.14 -24.01
N ILE A 18 -19.05 -8.38 -24.23
CA ILE A 18 -19.04 -7.25 -25.17
C ILE A 18 -19.21 -7.75 -26.61
N ASP A 19 -18.51 -8.82 -26.98
CA ASP A 19 -18.60 -9.42 -28.31
C ASP A 19 -20.02 -10.00 -28.57
N ALA A 20 -20.72 -10.44 -27.51
CA ALA A 20 -22.13 -10.83 -27.53
C ALA A 20 -23.12 -9.63 -27.51
N GLY A 21 -22.63 -8.38 -27.50
CA GLY A 21 -23.43 -7.16 -27.60
C GLY A 21 -23.74 -6.46 -26.27
N ALA A 22 -23.20 -6.92 -25.15
CA ALA A 22 -23.34 -6.22 -23.87
C ALA A 22 -22.47 -4.95 -23.81
N SER A 23 -22.88 -3.96 -23.03
CA SER A 23 -22.00 -2.82 -22.75
C SER A 23 -20.91 -3.22 -21.75
N CYS A 24 -19.72 -2.64 -21.90
CA CYS A 24 -18.61 -2.85 -20.97
C CYS A 24 -19.02 -2.58 -19.51
N LYS A 25 -19.80 -1.51 -19.28
CA LYS A 25 -20.33 -1.17 -17.95
C LYS A 25 -21.18 -2.30 -17.36
N LYS A 26 -22.15 -2.84 -18.12
CA LYS A 26 -23.03 -3.92 -17.67
C LYS A 26 -22.26 -5.22 -17.42
N ALA A 27 -21.30 -5.55 -18.30
CA ALA A 27 -20.45 -6.73 -18.13
C ALA A 27 -19.57 -6.63 -16.87
N CYS A 28 -19.03 -5.45 -16.58
CA CYS A 28 -18.25 -5.18 -15.36
C CYS A 28 -19.12 -5.26 -14.10
N GLU A 29 -20.34 -4.72 -14.15
CA GLU A 29 -21.31 -4.73 -13.05
C GLU A 29 -21.72 -6.16 -12.63
N ILE A 30 -21.94 -7.07 -13.59
CA ILE A 30 -22.27 -8.48 -13.29
C ILE A 30 -21.14 -9.21 -12.56
N LEU A 31 -19.89 -8.88 -12.87
CA LEU A 31 -18.72 -9.48 -12.23
C LEU A 31 -18.32 -8.79 -10.93
N ASP A 32 -19.09 -7.79 -10.47
CA ASP A 32 -18.76 -6.92 -9.34
C ASP A 32 -17.35 -6.29 -9.46
N VAL A 33 -16.97 -5.94 -10.69
CA VAL A 33 -15.70 -5.29 -11.01
C VAL A 33 -15.99 -3.86 -11.43
N ASP A 34 -15.31 -2.89 -10.81
CA ASP A 34 -15.39 -1.52 -11.27
C ASP A 34 -14.82 -1.38 -12.70
N GLU A 35 -15.54 -0.66 -13.56
CA GLU A 35 -15.15 -0.50 -14.97
C GLU A 35 -13.75 0.14 -15.11
N ARG A 36 -13.37 1.05 -14.21
CA ARG A 36 -12.02 1.67 -14.23
C ARG A 36 -10.96 0.64 -13.85
N ALA A 37 -11.28 -0.35 -13.02
CA ALA A 37 -10.39 -1.46 -12.71
C ALA A 37 -10.14 -2.34 -13.93
N ALA A 38 -11.20 -2.76 -14.62
CA ALA A 38 -11.08 -3.52 -15.87
C ALA A 38 -10.29 -2.75 -16.95
N ARG A 39 -10.59 -1.46 -17.14
CA ARG A 39 -9.83 -0.58 -18.06
C ARG A 39 -8.35 -0.45 -17.67
N ARG A 40 -8.03 -0.37 -16.38
CA ARG A 40 -6.65 -0.32 -15.89
C ARG A 40 -5.92 -1.63 -16.16
N TRP A 41 -6.51 -2.78 -15.87
CA TRP A 41 -5.92 -4.09 -16.14
C TRP A 41 -5.68 -4.32 -17.63
N ARG A 42 -6.61 -3.90 -18.48
CA ARG A 42 -6.44 -3.94 -19.95
C ARG A 42 -5.24 -3.13 -20.41
N ARG A 43 -5.06 -1.91 -19.88
CA ARG A 43 -3.88 -1.09 -20.15
C ARG A 43 -2.58 -1.73 -19.66
N GLN A 44 -2.60 -2.40 -18.50
CA GLN A 44 -1.43 -3.12 -18.00
C GLN A 44 -1.04 -4.29 -18.92
N LEU A 45 -2.00 -5.06 -19.44
CA LEU A 45 -1.73 -6.10 -20.43
C LEU A 45 -1.15 -5.54 -21.72
N GLN A 46 -1.72 -4.45 -22.25
CA GLN A 46 -1.24 -3.81 -23.48
C GLN A 46 0.19 -3.27 -23.35
N ALA A 47 0.55 -2.76 -22.16
CA ALA A 47 1.88 -2.26 -21.87
C ALA A 47 2.90 -3.36 -21.53
N GLY A 48 2.54 -4.64 -21.63
CA GLY A 48 3.43 -5.76 -21.26
C GLY A 48 3.71 -5.86 -19.75
N ASN A 49 2.94 -5.13 -18.93
CA ASN A 49 3.19 -4.96 -17.51
C ASN A 49 2.61 -6.08 -16.62
N GLY A 50 2.09 -7.16 -17.22
CA GLY A 50 1.41 -8.22 -16.49
C GLY A 50 0.17 -7.73 -15.74
N LEU A 51 -0.46 -8.61 -14.97
CA LEU A 51 -1.66 -8.28 -14.16
C LEU A 51 -1.38 -8.31 -12.66
N GLN A 52 -0.11 -8.45 -12.27
CA GLN A 52 0.31 -8.48 -10.87
C GLN A 52 0.00 -7.15 -10.18
N ASP A 53 -0.27 -7.18 -8.87
CA ASP A 53 -0.24 -5.96 -8.09
C ASP A 53 1.20 -5.44 -7.97
N ARG A 54 1.41 -4.23 -8.45
CA ARG A 54 2.73 -3.58 -8.53
C ARG A 54 2.99 -2.57 -7.43
N ARG A 55 2.06 -2.40 -6.48
CA ARG A 55 2.24 -1.45 -5.36
C ARG A 55 3.52 -1.74 -4.56
N GLY A 56 3.91 -3.01 -4.45
CA GLY A 56 5.16 -3.41 -3.79
C GLY A 56 6.43 -3.13 -4.61
N GLU A 57 6.35 -3.09 -5.94
CA GLU A 57 7.53 -2.95 -6.83
C GLU A 57 8.23 -1.60 -6.64
N SER A 58 7.47 -0.53 -6.43
CA SER A 58 8.03 0.82 -6.19
C SER A 58 8.24 1.15 -4.71
N GLY A 59 7.52 0.47 -3.81
CA GLY A 59 7.56 0.75 -2.37
C GLY A 59 8.81 0.24 -1.66
N GLY A 60 9.36 -0.91 -2.08
CA GLY A 60 10.58 -1.47 -1.49
C GLY A 60 11.85 -0.68 -1.81
N ALA A 61 11.90 -0.08 -3.01
CA ALA A 61 13.08 0.66 -3.47
C ALA A 61 13.13 2.12 -2.97
N ARG A 62 11.97 2.72 -2.65
CA ARG A 62 11.89 4.13 -2.28
C ARG A 62 12.04 4.28 -0.76
N VAL A 63 13.28 4.40 -0.30
CA VAL A 63 13.56 4.75 1.10
C VAL A 63 13.29 6.25 1.30
N PRO A 64 12.38 6.65 2.23
CA PRO A 64 12.21 8.04 2.58
C PRO A 64 13.51 8.63 3.13
N ALA A 65 13.79 9.91 2.82
CA ALA A 65 14.98 10.60 3.35
C ALA A 65 14.99 10.63 4.89
N ASN A 66 13.82 10.72 5.51
CA ASN A 66 13.64 10.77 6.96
C ASN A 66 13.33 9.38 7.55
N LYS A 67 13.78 8.30 6.90
CA LYS A 67 13.59 6.96 7.44
C LYS A 67 14.53 6.77 8.61
N LEU A 68 13.97 6.40 9.76
CA LEU A 68 14.74 6.05 10.95
C LEU A 68 15.73 4.92 10.64
N THR A 69 16.99 5.13 11.01
CA THR A 69 17.99 4.07 11.05
C THR A 69 17.64 3.06 12.14
N GLU A 70 18.27 1.90 12.11
CA GLU A 70 17.99 0.88 13.11
C GLU A 70 18.50 1.30 14.49
N GLU A 71 19.59 2.06 14.53
CA GLU A 71 20.16 2.65 15.74
C GLU A 71 19.22 3.71 16.33
N GLU A 72 18.59 4.53 15.50
CA GLU A 72 17.60 5.52 15.93
C GLU A 72 16.38 4.83 16.56
N LYS A 73 15.84 3.78 15.91
CA LYS A 73 14.73 3.01 16.48
C LYS A 73 15.11 2.34 17.81
N ALA A 74 16.29 1.74 17.88
CA ALA A 74 16.75 1.09 19.11
C ALA A 74 16.85 2.11 20.26
N ARG A 75 17.34 3.32 19.98
CA ARG A 75 17.40 4.42 20.95
C ARG A 75 16.01 4.86 21.40
N ILE A 76 15.04 4.99 20.50
CA ILE A 76 13.65 5.32 20.86
C ILE A 76 13.07 4.27 21.80
N ILE A 77 13.23 2.98 21.46
CA ILE A 77 12.74 1.86 22.27
C ILE A 77 13.41 1.87 23.65
N GLU A 78 14.72 2.07 23.72
CA GLU A 78 15.47 2.16 24.98
C GLU A 78 14.90 3.27 25.86
N VAL A 79 14.75 4.49 25.31
CA VAL A 79 14.25 5.65 26.05
C VAL A 79 12.84 5.40 26.57
N CYS A 80 11.94 4.90 25.73
CA CYS A 80 10.57 4.55 26.16
C CYS A 80 10.55 3.52 27.30
N ASN A 81 11.53 2.61 27.34
CA ASN A 81 11.64 1.56 28.36
C ASN A 81 12.43 1.97 29.61
N ARG A 82 13.02 3.19 29.66
CA ARG A 82 13.68 3.67 30.88
C ARG A 82 12.65 3.81 32.00
N GLY A 83 13.05 3.52 33.24
CA GLY A 83 12.13 3.50 34.39
C GLY A 83 11.37 4.83 34.62
N GLU A 84 11.98 5.95 34.23
CA GLU A 84 11.39 7.30 34.25
C GLU A 84 10.27 7.52 33.22
N TYR A 85 10.26 6.75 32.12
CA TYR A 85 9.33 6.90 30.99
C TYR A 85 8.43 5.68 30.76
N GLN A 86 8.73 4.51 31.35
CA GLN A 86 8.04 3.23 31.07
C GLN A 86 6.51 3.25 31.21
N SER A 87 5.98 4.13 32.08
CA SER A 87 4.53 4.27 32.32
C SER A 87 3.95 5.55 31.73
N SER A 88 4.75 6.32 30.99
CA SER A 88 4.34 7.58 30.38
C SER A 88 3.94 7.36 28.92
N ALA A 89 2.97 8.12 28.43
CA ALA A 89 2.62 8.11 27.01
C ALA A 89 3.67 8.90 26.20
N PRO A 90 3.85 8.62 24.89
CA PRO A 90 4.78 9.37 24.04
C PRO A 90 4.56 10.89 24.08
N SER A 91 3.30 11.34 24.19
CA SER A 91 2.95 12.76 24.33
C SER A 91 3.47 13.43 25.61
N GLN A 92 3.87 12.64 26.62
CA GLN A 92 4.50 13.10 27.86
C GLN A 92 6.01 12.92 27.83
N ILE A 93 6.51 11.88 27.17
CA ILE A 93 7.94 11.59 27.04
C ILE A 93 8.62 12.66 26.18
N VAL A 94 8.04 13.01 25.02
CA VAL A 94 8.64 13.96 24.08
C VAL A 94 8.87 15.35 24.70
N PRO A 95 7.90 15.98 25.39
CA PRO A 95 8.14 17.25 26.08
C PRO A 95 9.20 17.16 27.17
N ARG A 96 9.22 16.08 27.98
CA ARG A 96 10.22 15.90 29.04
C ARG A 96 11.64 15.77 28.49
N LEU A 97 11.81 15.08 27.37
CA LEU A 97 13.10 15.02 26.68
C LEU A 97 13.51 16.41 26.16
N ALA A 98 12.58 17.16 25.57
CA ALA A 98 12.83 18.51 25.10
C ALA A 98 13.21 19.48 26.24
N ASP A 99 12.57 19.36 27.42
CA ASP A 99 12.90 20.14 28.62
C ASP A 99 14.34 19.90 29.09
N THR A 100 14.90 18.71 28.84
CA THR A 100 16.30 18.36 29.14
C THR A 100 17.24 18.63 27.96
N GLY A 101 16.73 19.19 26.86
CA GLY A 101 17.48 19.48 25.64
C GLY A 101 17.86 18.24 24.83
N VAL A 102 17.24 17.09 25.10
CA VAL A 102 17.50 15.82 24.41
C VAL A 102 16.51 15.64 23.26
N TYR A 103 17.03 15.45 22.05
CA TYR A 103 16.25 15.20 20.84
C TYR A 103 16.64 13.86 20.24
N ILE A 104 15.64 12.99 20.04
CA ILE A 104 15.78 11.68 19.41
C ILE A 104 14.91 11.65 18.13
N ALA A 105 15.38 10.93 17.11
CA ALA A 105 14.84 10.97 15.74
C ALA A 105 13.49 10.28 15.59
#